data_AF-A0A031JUZ2-F1
#
_entry.id   AF-A0A031JUZ2-F1
#
_cell.length_a   1.000
_cell.length_b   1.000
_cell.length_c   1.000
_cell.angle_alpha   90.00
_cell.angle_beta   90.00
_cell.angle_gamma   90.00
#
_symmetry.space_group_name_H-M   'P 1'
#
loop_
_entity.id
_entity.type
_entity.pdbx_description
1 polymer ?
#
loop_
_entity_poly.entity_id
_entity_poly.type
_entity_poly.pdbx_seq_one_letter_code
_entity_poly.pdbx_strand_id
1 'polypeptide(L)' 'MMAEGSDGFAGGLSAHNYRTITDAATATRDLAELVELGALERVGERRYARYHPRIASSDGGV' A
#
# COMPACT_ATOMS: atom_id res chain seq x y z
N MET A 1 4.70 -15.86 -9.16
CA MET A 1 3.82 -15.54 -10.30
C MET A 1 3.09 -14.24 -9.96
N MET A 2 3.33 -13.18 -10.72
CA MET A 2 2.69 -11.87 -10.52
C MET A 2 1.23 -11.99 -10.98
N ALA A 3 0.36 -12.47 -10.09
CA ALA A 3 -1.06 -12.76 -10.38
C ALA A 3 -1.90 -11.47 -10.51
N GLU A 4 -1.31 -10.33 -10.21
CA GLU A 4 -1.90 -9.02 -10.35
C GLU A 4 -1.05 -8.27 -11.39
N GLY A 5 -1.57 -8.09 -12.60
CA GLY A 5 -0.95 -7.21 -13.60
C GLY A 5 -0.90 -5.75 -13.10
N SER A 6 -0.61 -4.79 -13.98
CA SER A 6 -0.67 -3.35 -13.67
C SER A 6 -1.96 -2.93 -12.94
N ASP A 7 -3.06 -3.64 -13.17
CA ASP A 7 -4.35 -3.47 -12.51
C ASP A 7 -4.31 -3.63 -10.97
N GLY A 8 -3.57 -4.62 -10.44
CA GLY A 8 -3.48 -4.80 -8.99
C GLY A 8 -2.51 -3.85 -8.29
N PHE A 9 -1.81 -3.01 -9.06
CA PHE A 9 -1.12 -1.82 -8.54
C PHE A 9 -1.99 -0.56 -8.71
N ALA A 10 -2.77 -0.47 -9.79
CA ALA A 10 -3.70 0.63 -10.04
C ALA A 10 -4.77 0.77 -8.93
N GLY A 11 -5.20 -0.35 -8.35
CA GLY A 11 -6.12 -0.40 -7.22
C GLY A 11 -5.49 -0.16 -5.84
N GLY A 12 -4.21 0.17 -5.75
CA GLY A 12 -3.47 0.32 -4.49
C GLY A 12 -2.67 -0.92 -4.07
N LEU A 13 -1.77 -0.73 -3.12
CA LEU A 13 -0.83 -1.76 -2.70
C LEU A 13 -1.53 -2.83 -1.85
N SER A 14 -1.40 -4.11 -2.19
CA SER A 14 -1.82 -5.22 -1.33
C SER A 14 -0.65 -5.70 -0.46
N ALA A 15 -0.92 -6.40 0.65
CA ALA A 15 0.15 -6.99 1.47
C ALA A 15 1.01 -7.99 0.69
N HIS A 16 0.40 -8.71 -0.25
CA HIS A 16 1.11 -9.60 -1.16
C HIS A 16 2.02 -8.83 -2.12
N ASN A 17 1.54 -7.74 -2.71
CA ASN A 17 2.36 -6.89 -3.58
C ASN A 17 3.50 -6.22 -2.82
N TYR A 18 3.26 -5.71 -1.61
CA TYR A 18 4.31 -5.16 -0.76
C TYR A 18 5.43 -6.17 -0.53
N ARG A 19 5.08 -7.40 -0.11
CA ARG A 19 6.05 -8.48 0.08
C ARG A 19 6.78 -8.83 -1.22
N THR A 20 6.08 -8.88 -2.34
CA THR A 20 6.70 -9.23 -3.64
C THR A 20 7.70 -8.18 -4.11
N ILE A 21 7.42 -6.90 -3.82
CA ILE A 21 8.28 -5.77 -4.23
C ILE A 21 9.48 -5.60 -3.29
N THR A 22 9.24 -5.72 -1.98
CA THR A 22 10.27 -5.47 -0.96
C THR A 22 11.05 -6.73 -0.56
N ASP A 23 10.59 -7.91 -1.00
CA ASP A 23 11.01 -9.24 -0.54
C ASP A 23 10.97 -9.39 1.00
N ALA A 24 10.10 -8.61 1.66
CA ALA A 24 10.04 -8.55 3.11
C ALA A 24 9.08 -9.62 3.69
N ALA A 25 9.62 -10.47 4.56
CA ALA A 25 8.80 -11.38 5.36
C ALA A 25 7.85 -10.62 6.33
N THR A 26 8.17 -9.36 6.67
CA THR A 26 7.49 -8.50 7.64
C THR A 26 6.39 -7.61 7.07
N ALA A 27 5.99 -7.81 5.80
CA ALA A 27 5.07 -6.94 5.07
C ALA A 27 3.81 -6.49 5.84
N THR A 28 3.15 -7.37 6.60
CA THR A 28 1.96 -7.02 7.38
C THR A 28 2.25 -6.07 8.54
N ARG A 29 3.42 -6.22 9.19
CA ARG A 29 3.87 -5.32 10.25
C ARG A 29 4.26 -3.97 9.66
N ASP A 30 5.05 -3.97 8.59
CA ASP A 30 5.50 -2.73 7.94
C ASP A 30 4.31 -1.90 7.45
N LEU A 31 3.32 -2.54 6.82
CA LEU A 31 2.10 -1.85 6.37
C LEU A 31 1.26 -1.30 7.53
N ALA A 32 1.18 -2.01 8.65
CA ALA A 32 0.51 -1.52 9.84
C ALA A 32 1.24 -0.28 10.41
N GLU A 33 2.56 -0.35 10.57
CA GLU A 33 3.37 0.77 11.03
C GLU A 33 3.24 1.99 10.09
N LEU A 34 3.27 1.78 8.77
CA LEU A 34 3.10 2.86 7.79
C LEU A 34 1.70 3.50 7.83
N VAL A 35 0.67 2.73 8.18
CA VAL A 35 -0.69 3.28 8.42
C VAL A 35 -0.74 4.06 9.73
N GLU A 36 -0.14 3.56 10.81
CA GLU A 36 -0.08 4.27 12.09
C GLU A 36 0.71 5.58 11.98
N LEU A 37 1.78 5.58 11.20
CA LEU A 37 2.56 6.77 10.86
C LEU A 37 1.82 7.76 9.95
N GLY A 38 0.64 7.38 9.43
CA GLY A 38 -0.17 8.20 8.53
C GLY A 38 0.41 8.32 7.11
N ALA A 39 1.43 7.52 6.77
CA ALA A 39 2.04 7.49 5.44
C ALA A 39 1.18 6.74 4.43
N LEU A 40 0.46 5.70 4.88
CA LEU A 40 -0.50 4.94 4.08
C LEU A 40 -1.90 5.06 4.65
N GLU A 41 -2.89 5.07 3.76
CA GLU A 41 -4.30 4.88 4.10
C GLU A 41 -4.72 3.45 3.73
N ARG A 42 -5.31 2.75 4.69
CA ARG A 42 -5.85 1.40 4.48
C ARG A 42 -7.31 1.49 4.05
N VAL A 43 -7.60 1.04 2.84
CA VAL A 43 -8.93 1.02 2.24
C VAL A 43 -9.40 -0.42 2.07
N GLY A 44 -10.63 -0.72 2.51
CA GLY A 44 -11.23 -2.06 2.39
C GLY A 44 -10.97 -2.99 3.58
N GLU A 45 -11.53 -4.20 3.51
CA GLU A 45 -11.59 -5.12 4.65
C GLU A 45 -10.95 -6.50 4.36
N ARG A 46 -10.34 -7.06 5.41
CA ARG A 46 -9.77 -8.42 5.44
C ARG A 46 -8.77 -8.67 4.31
N ARG A 47 -9.08 -9.58 3.37
CA ARG A 47 -8.19 -10.03 2.28
C ARG A 47 -8.10 -9.05 1.11
N TYR A 48 -9.04 -8.11 1.01
CA TYR A 48 -9.09 -7.11 -0.06
C TYR A 48 -8.63 -5.74 0.41
N ALA A 49 -7.91 -5.68 1.53
CA ALA A 49 -7.32 -4.43 2.01
C ALA A 49 -6.28 -3.93 1.01
N ARG A 50 -6.45 -2.68 0.59
CA ARG A 50 -5.55 -1.92 -0.26
C ARG A 50 -4.94 -0.80 0.56
N TYR A 51 -3.67 -0.51 0.31
CA TYR A 51 -2.93 0.55 0.98
C TYR A 51 -2.54 1.60 -0.06
N HIS A 52 -2.91 2.85 0.19
CA HIS A 52 -2.65 3.96 -0.70
C HIS A 52 -1.71 4.97 0.00
N PRO A 53 -0.68 5.47 -0.69
CA PRO A 53 0.13 6.55 -0.14
C PRO A 53 -0.75 7.78 0.10
N ARG A 54 -0.66 8.32 1.31
CA ARG A 54 -1.29 9.58 1.66
C ARG A 54 -0.45 10.70 1.09
N ILE A 55 -0.55 10.90 -0.22
CA ILE A 55 0.04 12.05 -0.88
C ILE A 55 -0.77 13.29 -0.48
N ALA A 56 -0.21 14.07 0.46
CA ALA A 56 -0.62 15.46 0.58
C ALA A 56 -0.28 16.10 -0.77
N SER A 57 -1.31 16.51 -1.51
CA SER A 57 -1.15 17.34 -2.69
C SER A 57 -0.31 18.54 -2.27
N SER A 58 0.98 18.52 -2.58
CA SER A 58 1.82 19.70 -2.48
C SER A 58 1.49 20.62 -3.65
N ASP A 59 0.21 21.00 -3.76
CA ASP A 59 -0.18 22.20 -4.48
C ASP A 59 0.01 23.36 -3.51
N GLY A 60 1.28 23.58 -3.17
CA GLY A 60 1.73 24.81 -2.55
C GLY A 60 1.92 25.81 -3.68
N GLY A 61 0.83 26.47 -4.08
CA GLY A 61 0.93 27.66 -4.90
C GLY A 61 1.90 28.66 -4.27
N VAL A 62 2.94 28.99 -5.02
CA VAL A 62 3.71 30.22 -4.93
C VAL A 62 3.86 30.80 -6.32
#